data_AF-A0A328PZV5-F1
#
_entry.id   AF-A0A328PZV5-F1
#
_cell.length_a   1.000
_cell.length_b   1.000
_cell.length_c   1.000
_cell.angle_alpha   90.00
_cell.angle_beta   90.00
_cell.angle_gamma   90.00
#
_symmetry.space_group_name_H-M   'P 1'
#
loop_
_entity.id
_entity.type
_entity.pdbx_description
1 polymer ?
#
loop_
_entity_poly.entity_id
_entity_poly.type
_entity_poly.pdbx_seq_one_letter_code
_entity_poly.pdbx_strand_id
1 'polypeptide(L)'
;MVCPVCGEDEYEILKANGKNNRQLLVKCDECGHIYHETAPEEAHEVKVRVIISEFERSWKTTIDLYSDEYLEVGTLLYLDGKDVEVTSIENNEGNRCYECPVIDIKTIWAKSLDTPARIGLSIDNHGTVLSHKIEIEREFTFAIDDVGEVNGLKFRIYAFKTLERNMRTGFAYAKVIKRVYGRLLPRNDKSKVKYDLSEYVIKTTIKEKDYN
;
A
#
# COMPACT_ATOMS: atom_id res chain seq x y z
N MET A 1 -18.89 -20.96 -22.92
CA MET A 1 -20.11 -21.78 -23.03
C MET A 1 -19.79 -22.87 -24.03
N VAL A 2 -20.20 -24.12 -23.81
CA VAL A 2 -19.75 -25.25 -24.64
C VAL A 2 -20.96 -26.11 -25.02
N CYS A 3 -21.05 -26.51 -26.29
CA CYS A 3 -22.12 -27.37 -26.78
C CYS A 3 -22.09 -28.73 -26.05
N PRO A 4 -23.17 -29.16 -25.40
CA PRO A 4 -23.21 -30.42 -24.65
C PRO A 4 -23.13 -31.67 -25.54
N VAL A 5 -23.24 -31.52 -26.86
CA VAL A 5 -23.25 -32.63 -27.83
C VAL A 5 -21.90 -32.81 -28.52
N CYS A 6 -21.29 -31.74 -29.04
CA CYS A 6 -20.04 -31.83 -29.79
C CYS A 6 -18.82 -31.21 -29.09
N GLY A 7 -19.01 -30.44 -28.01
CA GLY A 7 -17.91 -29.84 -27.27
C GLY A 7 -17.34 -28.54 -27.85
N GLU A 8 -17.95 -27.99 -28.90
CA GLU A 8 -17.54 -26.72 -29.53
C GLU A 8 -18.15 -25.50 -28.83
N ASP A 9 -17.51 -24.34 -28.92
CA ASP A 9 -17.89 -23.10 -28.22
C ASP A 9 -18.48 -22.00 -29.12
N GLU A 10 -18.55 -22.22 -30.45
CA GLU A 10 -19.24 -21.34 -31.39
C GLU A 10 -20.76 -21.60 -31.46
N TYR A 11 -21.55 -20.53 -31.35
CA TYR A 11 -23.01 -20.60 -31.33
C TYR A 11 -23.70 -19.31 -31.81
N GLU A 12 -24.91 -19.49 -32.38
CA GLU A 12 -25.86 -18.44 -32.70
C GLU A 12 -26.90 -18.26 -31.57
N ILE A 13 -27.15 -17.02 -31.15
CA ILE A 13 -28.22 -16.71 -30.17
C ILE A 13 -29.56 -16.60 -30.89
N LEU A 14 -30.49 -17.52 -30.60
CA LEU A 14 -31.83 -17.53 -31.18
C LEU A 14 -32.82 -16.67 -30.40
N LYS A 15 -32.76 -16.70 -29.06
CA LYS A 15 -33.64 -15.92 -28.17
C LYS A 15 -32.93 -15.57 -26.87
N ALA A 16 -33.23 -14.41 -26.32
CA ALA A 16 -32.86 -14.01 -24.96
C ALA A 16 -34.11 -13.79 -24.11
N ASN A 17 -34.19 -14.43 -22.94
CA ASN A 17 -35.34 -14.40 -22.04
C ASN A 17 -34.88 -14.23 -20.57
N GLY A 18 -35.82 -13.92 -19.68
CA GLY A 18 -35.58 -13.77 -18.23
C GLY A 18 -35.24 -12.33 -17.80
N LYS A 19 -35.21 -12.10 -16.49
CA LYS A 19 -34.84 -10.79 -15.91
C LYS A 19 -33.39 -10.49 -16.30
N ASN A 20 -33.15 -9.35 -16.96
CA ASN A 20 -31.85 -8.97 -17.54
C ASN A 20 -31.30 -9.96 -18.59
N ASN A 21 -32.13 -10.65 -19.37
CA ASN A 21 -31.70 -11.53 -20.48
C ASN A 21 -30.74 -12.68 -20.10
N ARG A 22 -30.74 -13.12 -18.84
CA ARG A 22 -29.81 -14.16 -18.35
C ARG A 22 -30.03 -15.55 -18.98
N GLN A 23 -31.19 -15.85 -19.59
CA GLN A 23 -31.41 -17.15 -20.25
C GLN A 23 -31.38 -17.01 -21.77
N LEU A 24 -30.37 -17.58 -22.38
CA LEU A 24 -30.19 -17.65 -23.83
C LEU A 24 -30.72 -18.99 -24.34
N LEU A 25 -31.41 -18.96 -25.47
CA LEU A 25 -31.61 -20.13 -26.32
C LEU A 25 -30.59 -20.01 -27.44
N VAL A 26 -29.60 -20.90 -27.46
CA VAL A 26 -28.49 -20.87 -28.40
C VAL A 26 -28.53 -22.09 -29.32
N LYS A 27 -27.94 -21.96 -30.50
CA LYS A 27 -27.78 -23.02 -31.48
C LYS A 27 -26.30 -23.16 -31.79
N CYS A 28 -25.73 -24.35 -31.62
CA CYS A 28 -24.35 -24.62 -31.99
C CYS A 28 -24.17 -24.50 -33.51
N ASP A 29 -23.13 -23.78 -33.94
CA ASP A 29 -22.86 -23.56 -35.36
C ASP A 29 -22.31 -24.82 -36.04
N GLU A 30 -21.61 -25.68 -35.29
CA GLU A 30 -21.01 -26.92 -35.80
C GLU A 30 -22.00 -28.08 -35.93
N CYS A 31 -22.78 -28.39 -34.88
CA CYS A 31 -23.67 -29.55 -34.89
C CYS A 31 -25.17 -29.19 -35.00
N GLY A 32 -25.52 -27.90 -34.97
CA GLY A 32 -26.90 -27.41 -35.04
C GLY A 32 -27.74 -27.68 -33.79
N HIS A 33 -27.15 -28.22 -32.72
CA HIS A 33 -27.87 -28.53 -31.48
C HIS A 33 -28.35 -27.26 -30.79
N ILE A 34 -29.64 -27.21 -30.44
CA ILE A 34 -30.26 -26.09 -29.75
C ILE A 34 -30.36 -26.41 -28.25
N TYR A 35 -29.84 -25.53 -27.41
CA TYR A 35 -29.85 -25.70 -25.96
C TYR A 35 -30.00 -24.37 -25.23
N HIS A 36 -30.37 -24.46 -23.96
CA HIS A 36 -30.43 -23.29 -23.08
C HIS A 36 -29.08 -23.05 -22.44
N GLU A 37 -28.69 -21.78 -22.36
CA GLU A 37 -27.45 -21.36 -21.74
C GLU A 37 -27.66 -20.09 -20.91
N THR A 38 -26.84 -19.89 -19.89
CA THR A 38 -26.91 -18.67 -19.07
C THR A 38 -25.94 -17.63 -19.62
N ALA A 39 -26.42 -16.43 -19.93
CA ALA A 39 -25.55 -15.33 -20.34
C ALA A 39 -24.48 -15.08 -19.26
N PRO A 40 -23.24 -14.70 -19.63
CA PRO A 40 -22.24 -14.34 -18.64
C PRO A 40 -22.79 -13.18 -17.81
N GLU A 41 -22.46 -13.14 -16.53
CA GLU A 41 -22.81 -11.99 -15.71
C GLU A 41 -22.07 -10.77 -16.25
N GLU A 42 -22.83 -9.76 -16.70
CA GLU A 42 -22.23 -8.50 -17.12
C GLU A 42 -21.48 -7.87 -15.95
N ALA A 43 -20.30 -7.32 -16.24
CA ALA A 43 -19.54 -6.53 -15.28
C ALA A 43 -20.44 -5.41 -14.76
N HIS A 44 -20.55 -5.30 -13.44
CA HIS A 44 -21.33 -4.27 -12.79
C HIS A 44 -20.54 -3.64 -11.64
N GLU A 45 -20.93 -2.42 -11.28
CA GLU A 45 -20.30 -1.71 -10.18
C GLU A 45 -20.67 -2.34 -8.83
N VAL A 46 -19.64 -2.65 -8.05
CA VAL A 46 -19.70 -3.14 -6.68
C VAL A 46 -19.14 -2.06 -5.77
N LYS A 47 -19.96 -1.65 -4.80
CA LYS A 47 -19.55 -0.67 -3.80
C LYS A 47 -18.77 -1.34 -2.68
N VAL A 48 -17.46 -1.09 -2.64
CA VAL A 48 -16.55 -1.70 -1.66
C VAL A 48 -16.18 -0.68 -0.58
N ARG A 49 -16.15 -1.13 0.69
CA ARG A 49 -15.72 -0.31 1.82
C ARG A 49 -14.21 -0.08 1.76
N VAL A 50 -13.78 1.17 1.97
CA VAL A 50 -12.38 1.55 2.12
C VAL A 50 -12.14 2.20 3.49
N ILE A 51 -11.08 1.81 4.17
CA ILE A 51 -10.59 2.47 5.37
C ILE A 51 -9.28 3.15 5.03
N ILE A 52 -9.28 4.48 5.00
CA ILE A 52 -8.10 5.29 4.70
C ILE A 52 -7.44 5.68 6.02
N SER A 53 -6.15 5.42 6.11
CA SER A 53 -5.31 5.75 7.27
C SER A 53 -4.36 6.92 6.95
N GLU A 54 -4.37 7.92 7.81
CA GLU A 54 -3.43 9.03 7.87
C GLU A 54 -2.87 9.13 9.27
N PHE A 55 -1.69 8.53 9.49
CA PHE A 55 -1.03 8.60 10.78
C PHE A 55 -1.90 8.10 11.95
N GLU A 56 -2.28 8.97 12.88
CA GLU A 56 -3.16 8.66 14.01
C GLU A 56 -4.66 8.74 13.65
N ARG A 57 -5.01 9.16 12.44
CA ARG A 57 -6.40 9.30 11.97
C ARG A 57 -6.73 8.20 10.99
N SER A 58 -7.95 7.70 11.07
CA SER A 58 -8.51 6.81 10.05
C SER A 58 -9.99 7.12 9.88
N TRP A 59 -10.48 7.05 8.65
CA TRP A 59 -11.91 7.21 8.36
C TRP A 59 -12.36 6.18 7.33
N LYS A 60 -13.68 6.01 7.24
CA LYS A 60 -14.32 5.07 6.32
C LYS A 60 -14.86 5.85 5.13
N THR A 61 -14.67 5.31 3.95
CA THR A 61 -15.27 5.75 2.69
C THR A 61 -15.65 4.53 1.85
N THR A 62 -16.11 4.73 0.63
CA THR A 62 -16.44 3.65 -0.31
C THR A 62 -15.88 3.96 -1.69
N ILE A 63 -15.55 2.92 -2.45
CA ILE A 63 -15.17 2.99 -3.86
C ILE A 63 -16.11 2.10 -4.67
N ASP A 64 -16.43 2.52 -5.89
CA ASP A 64 -17.15 1.70 -6.86
C ASP A 64 -16.10 1.04 -7.78
N LEU A 65 -16.08 -0.29 -7.82
CA LEU A 65 -15.17 -1.12 -8.62
C LEU A 65 -15.98 -2.12 -9.46
N TYR A 66 -15.43 -2.64 -10.55
CA TYR A 66 -16.19 -3.60 -11.37
C TYR A 66 -16.08 -5.03 -10.85
N SER A 67 -17.17 -5.78 -10.94
CA SER A 67 -17.29 -7.14 -10.39
C SER A 67 -16.32 -8.17 -11.00
N ASP A 68 -15.85 -7.93 -12.21
CA ASP A 68 -14.91 -8.77 -12.95
C ASP A 68 -13.43 -8.38 -12.74
N GLU A 69 -13.16 -7.32 -11.96
CA GLU A 69 -11.81 -6.88 -11.63
C GLU A 69 -11.21 -7.66 -10.45
N TYR A 70 -9.89 -7.58 -10.35
CA TYR A 70 -9.11 -8.01 -9.20
C TYR A 70 -8.40 -6.79 -8.59
N LEU A 71 -8.26 -6.80 -7.27
CA LEU A 71 -7.50 -5.78 -6.56
C LEU A 71 -6.30 -6.42 -5.87
N GLU A 72 -5.15 -5.74 -5.94
CA GLU A 72 -3.89 -6.17 -5.33
C GLU A 72 -3.37 -5.13 -4.32
N VAL A 73 -2.64 -5.60 -3.30
CA VAL A 73 -1.89 -4.74 -2.39
C VAL A 73 -0.79 -3.98 -3.16
N GLY A 74 -0.72 -2.68 -2.96
CA GLY A 74 0.15 -1.75 -3.71
C GLY A 74 -0.59 -0.97 -4.80
N THR A 75 -1.82 -1.35 -5.15
CA THR A 75 -2.65 -0.61 -6.12
C THR A 75 -2.88 0.82 -5.64
N LEU A 76 -2.73 1.78 -6.57
CA LEU A 76 -3.05 3.19 -6.32
C LEU A 76 -4.52 3.44 -6.68
N LEU A 77 -5.26 4.03 -5.76
CA LEU A 77 -6.65 4.42 -5.94
C LEU A 77 -6.77 5.93 -5.73
N TYR A 78 -7.67 6.57 -6.48
CA TYR A 78 -8.02 7.97 -6.29
C TYR A 78 -9.36 8.08 -5.57
N LEU A 79 -9.34 8.55 -4.32
CA LEU A 79 -10.52 8.61 -3.45
C LEU A 79 -10.57 9.92 -2.68
N ASP A 80 -11.75 10.55 -2.66
CA ASP A 80 -11.99 11.81 -1.94
C ASP A 80 -10.97 12.92 -2.28
N GLY A 81 -10.49 12.95 -3.52
CA GLY A 81 -9.51 13.92 -4.00
C GLY A 81 -8.05 13.61 -3.67
N LYS A 82 -7.77 12.40 -3.15
CA LYS A 82 -6.45 11.98 -2.65
C LYS A 82 -5.97 10.73 -3.37
N ASP A 83 -4.65 10.64 -3.56
CA ASP A 83 -4.00 9.38 -3.93
C ASP A 83 -3.83 8.50 -2.69
N VAL A 84 -4.35 7.28 -2.75
CA VAL A 84 -4.20 6.30 -1.68
C VAL A 84 -3.62 4.99 -2.21
N GLU A 85 -2.76 4.36 -1.42
CA GLU A 85 -2.15 3.07 -1.75
C GLU A 85 -2.83 1.96 -0.93
N VAL A 86 -3.27 0.89 -1.59
CA VAL A 86 -3.83 -0.29 -0.93
C VAL A 86 -2.73 -0.98 -0.13
N THR A 87 -2.94 -1.14 1.16
CA THR A 87 -1.97 -1.74 2.10
C THR A 87 -2.38 -3.11 2.62
N SER A 88 -3.67 -3.43 2.57
CA SER A 88 -4.21 -4.74 2.94
C SER A 88 -5.61 -4.89 2.36
N ILE A 89 -5.96 -6.11 1.96
CA ILE A 89 -7.30 -6.45 1.49
C ILE A 89 -7.87 -7.49 2.46
N GLU A 90 -9.10 -7.26 2.94
CA GLU A 90 -9.87 -8.22 3.75
C GLU A 90 -11.01 -8.77 2.88
N ASN A 91 -11.04 -10.09 2.70
CA ASN A 91 -12.09 -10.77 1.95
C ASN A 91 -13.36 -10.99 2.80
N ASN A 92 -14.42 -11.50 2.17
CA ASN A 92 -15.70 -11.79 2.82
C ASN A 92 -15.60 -12.80 3.98
N GLU A 93 -14.60 -13.67 3.97
CA GLU A 93 -14.29 -14.61 5.05
C GLU A 93 -13.49 -13.98 6.21
N GLY A 94 -13.13 -12.69 6.10
CA GLY A 94 -12.33 -11.97 7.09
C GLY A 94 -10.83 -12.27 7.04
N ASN A 95 -10.36 -12.95 5.99
CA ASN A 95 -8.96 -13.28 5.79
C ASN A 95 -8.23 -12.11 5.09
N ARG A 96 -6.95 -11.93 5.39
CA ARG A 96 -6.10 -10.96 4.70
C ARG A 96 -5.39 -11.62 3.52
N CYS A 97 -5.59 -11.07 2.33
CA CYS A 97 -4.99 -11.55 1.10
C CYS A 97 -4.12 -10.47 0.45
N TYR A 98 -3.19 -10.91 -0.39
CA TYR A 98 -2.36 -10.03 -1.22
C TYR A 98 -3.14 -9.52 -2.44
N GLU A 99 -3.99 -10.38 -2.99
CA GLU A 99 -4.88 -10.11 -4.12
C GLU A 99 -6.27 -10.72 -3.85
N CYS A 100 -7.32 -10.14 -4.43
CA CYS A 100 -8.70 -10.63 -4.27
C CYS A 100 -9.57 -10.23 -5.48
N PRO A 101 -10.47 -11.10 -5.97
CA PRO A 101 -11.55 -10.68 -6.86
C PRO A 101 -12.39 -9.61 -6.16
N VAL A 102 -12.77 -8.54 -6.87
CA VAL A 102 -13.53 -7.41 -6.29
C VAL A 102 -14.80 -7.87 -5.59
N ILE A 103 -15.51 -8.84 -6.16
CA ILE A 103 -16.75 -9.38 -5.61
C ILE A 103 -16.58 -10.06 -4.24
N ASP A 104 -15.35 -10.50 -3.94
CA ASP A 104 -15.00 -11.17 -2.69
C ASP A 104 -14.40 -10.20 -1.64
N ILE A 105 -14.25 -8.92 -1.97
CA ILE A 105 -13.67 -7.92 -1.07
C ILE A 105 -14.72 -7.37 -0.10
N LYS A 106 -14.44 -7.53 1.19
CA LYS A 106 -15.23 -6.94 2.26
C LYS A 106 -14.73 -5.56 2.66
N THR A 107 -13.41 -5.37 2.74
CA THR A 107 -12.80 -4.10 3.15
C THR A 107 -11.40 -3.92 2.56
N ILE A 108 -11.18 -2.76 1.95
CA ILE A 108 -9.88 -2.30 1.48
C ILE A 108 -9.27 -1.43 2.57
N TRP A 109 -8.03 -1.70 2.96
CA TRP A 109 -7.25 -0.85 3.85
C TRP A 109 -6.24 -0.07 3.03
N ALA A 110 -6.33 1.25 3.04
CA ALA A 110 -5.48 2.11 2.25
C ALA A 110 -4.75 3.15 3.12
N LYS A 111 -3.61 3.61 2.63
CA LYS A 111 -2.84 4.70 3.23
C LYS A 111 -2.80 5.88 2.27
N SER A 112 -3.08 7.07 2.80
CA SER A 112 -2.93 8.32 2.03
C SER A 112 -1.48 8.57 1.61
N LEU A 113 -1.29 8.93 0.34
CA LEU A 113 0.00 9.31 -0.23
C LEU A 113 0.31 10.80 -0.06
N ASP A 114 -0.71 11.62 0.19
CA ASP A 114 -0.59 13.08 0.39
C ASP A 114 0.09 13.46 1.71
N THR A 115 0.26 12.49 2.61
CA THR A 115 0.96 12.70 3.87
C THR A 115 2.48 12.56 3.72
N PRO A 116 3.27 13.35 4.49
CA PRO A 116 4.72 13.19 4.50
C PRO A 116 5.16 11.79 4.94
N ALA A 117 6.37 11.41 4.57
CA ALA A 117 6.98 10.19 5.07
C ALA A 117 7.30 10.35 6.56
N ARG A 118 6.80 9.42 7.38
CA ARG A 118 7.00 9.43 8.82
C ARG A 118 8.04 8.39 9.23
N ILE A 119 9.18 8.88 9.70
CA ILE A 119 10.39 8.09 9.93
C ILE A 119 10.78 8.16 11.40
N GLY A 120 11.25 7.03 11.96
CA GLY A 120 11.98 7.07 13.22
C GLY A 120 13.43 7.48 13.00
N LEU A 121 13.96 8.43 13.76
CA LEU A 121 15.38 8.73 13.81
C LEU A 121 15.93 8.29 15.16
N SER A 122 16.91 7.39 15.18
CA SER A 122 17.54 6.89 16.39
C SER A 122 19.02 7.27 16.39
N ILE A 123 19.40 8.15 17.31
CA ILE A 123 20.77 8.62 17.47
C ILE A 123 21.36 7.95 18.70
N ASP A 124 22.33 7.08 18.47
CA ASP A 124 23.10 6.40 19.52
C ASP A 124 24.14 7.37 20.10
N ASN A 125 24.08 7.54 21.42
CA ASN A 125 25.03 8.29 22.23
C ASN A 125 25.61 7.35 23.29
N HIS A 126 26.57 6.51 22.89
CA HIS A 126 27.33 5.64 23.80
C HIS A 126 26.46 4.78 24.74
N GLY A 127 25.34 4.26 24.26
CA GLY A 127 24.41 3.44 25.05
C GLY A 127 23.07 4.11 25.37
N THR A 128 22.99 5.43 25.31
CA THR A 128 21.71 6.16 25.38
C THR A 128 21.23 6.49 23.97
N VAL A 129 19.98 6.15 23.63
CA VAL A 129 19.41 6.41 22.31
C VAL A 129 18.42 7.58 22.38
N LEU A 130 18.73 8.66 21.66
CA LEU A 130 17.80 9.74 21.39
C LEU A 130 16.93 9.33 20.20
N SER A 131 15.63 9.15 20.43
CA SER A 131 14.68 8.73 19.41
C SER A 131 13.76 9.87 19.03
N HIS A 132 13.82 10.32 17.78
CA HIS A 132 12.88 11.26 17.20
C HIS A 132 11.91 10.54 16.26
N LYS A 133 10.71 11.09 16.13
CA LYS A 133 9.76 10.78 15.05
C LYS A 133 9.73 12.04 14.18
N ILE A 134 10.06 11.88 12.90
CA ILE A 134 10.12 12.98 11.94
C ILE A 134 9.11 12.78 10.82
N GLU A 135 8.59 13.88 10.28
CA GLU A 135 7.74 13.92 9.09
C GLU A 135 8.42 14.77 8.02
N ILE A 136 8.79 14.15 6.91
CA ILE A 136 9.58 14.78 5.85
C ILE A 136 9.01 14.42 4.48
N GLU A 137 9.35 15.20 3.45
CA GLU A 137 8.96 14.92 2.07
C GLU A 137 9.33 13.50 1.64
N ARG A 138 8.43 12.85 0.91
CA ARG A 138 8.53 11.42 0.54
C ARG A 138 9.74 11.11 -0.35
N GLU A 139 10.13 12.07 -1.19
CA GLU A 139 11.26 11.97 -2.11
C GLU A 139 12.59 12.44 -1.49
N PHE A 140 12.57 12.94 -0.25
CA PHE A 140 13.79 13.27 0.46
C PHE A 140 14.69 12.04 0.57
N THR A 141 15.98 12.19 0.33
CA THR A 141 16.93 11.07 0.32
C THR A 141 17.89 11.16 1.50
N PHE A 142 18.08 10.03 2.18
CA PHE A 142 19.13 9.85 3.17
C PHE A 142 20.20 8.92 2.60
N ALA A 143 21.48 9.24 2.78
CA ALA A 143 22.57 8.34 2.48
C ALA A 143 23.33 7.90 3.75
N ILE A 144 23.92 6.72 3.69
CA ILE A 144 24.89 6.29 4.69
C ILE A 144 26.07 7.26 4.70
N ASP A 145 26.63 7.51 5.88
CA ASP A 145 27.67 8.50 6.17
C ASP A 145 27.25 9.97 6.04
N ASP A 146 26.00 10.25 5.66
CA ASP A 146 25.47 11.61 5.75
C ASP A 146 25.53 12.11 7.20
N VAL A 147 25.95 13.37 7.32
CA VAL A 147 25.94 14.09 8.58
C VAL A 147 24.70 14.99 8.60
N GLY A 148 23.74 14.59 9.42
CA GLY A 148 22.54 15.37 9.71
C GLY A 148 22.68 16.11 11.04
N GLU A 149 21.81 17.09 11.24
CA GLU A 149 21.63 17.76 12.52
C GLU A 149 20.16 17.64 12.96
N VAL A 150 19.92 17.54 14.26
CA VAL A 150 18.59 17.66 14.84
C VAL A 150 18.70 18.33 16.21
N ASN A 151 17.95 19.41 16.42
CA ASN A 151 17.97 20.24 17.62
C ASN A 151 19.40 20.62 18.07
N GLY A 152 20.27 20.99 17.12
CA GLY A 152 21.68 21.34 17.36
C GLY A 152 22.62 20.15 17.63
N LEU A 153 22.14 18.92 17.55
CA LEU A 153 22.94 17.70 17.71
C LEU A 153 23.29 17.11 16.35
N LYS A 154 24.59 17.10 16.02
CA LYS A 154 25.10 16.46 14.81
C LYS A 154 25.16 14.95 14.99
N PHE A 155 24.79 14.21 13.95
CA PHE A 155 24.91 12.76 13.92
C PHE A 155 25.34 12.26 12.54
N ARG A 156 26.06 11.13 12.50
CA ARG A 156 26.41 10.44 11.26
C ARG A 156 25.56 9.20 11.08
N ILE A 157 24.89 9.10 9.94
CA ILE A 157 24.05 7.95 9.60
C ILE A 157 24.93 6.72 9.35
N TYR A 158 24.58 5.58 9.94
CA TYR A 158 25.30 4.32 9.72
C TYR A 158 24.39 3.16 9.28
N ALA A 159 23.08 3.29 9.39
CA ALA A 159 22.14 2.27 8.92
C ALA A 159 20.72 2.81 8.67
N PHE A 160 19.99 2.10 7.82
CA PHE A 160 18.54 2.26 7.64
C PHE A 160 17.82 0.95 7.92
N LYS A 161 16.62 1.03 8.49
CA LYS A 161 15.61 -0.02 8.36
C LYS A 161 14.58 0.46 7.35
N THR A 162 14.50 -0.22 6.20
CA THR A 162 13.51 0.08 5.15
C THR A 162 12.28 -0.80 5.30
N LEU A 163 11.30 -0.63 4.40
CA LEU A 163 10.12 -1.50 4.33
C LEU A 163 10.51 -2.98 4.17
N GLU A 164 11.49 -3.25 3.31
CA GLU A 164 11.92 -4.59 2.88
C GLU A 164 13.12 -5.14 3.68
N ARG A 165 14.13 -4.31 3.94
CA ARG A 165 15.42 -4.77 4.48
C ARG A 165 16.17 -3.74 5.32
N ASN A 166 17.20 -4.18 6.03
CA ASN A 166 18.16 -3.28 6.66
C ASN A 166 19.29 -2.95 5.68
N MET A 167 19.73 -1.69 5.67
CA MET A 167 20.79 -1.21 4.79
C MET A 167 21.92 -0.59 5.63
N ARG A 168 23.16 -0.82 5.19
CA ARG A 168 24.40 -0.27 5.79
C ARG A 168 25.30 0.40 4.76
N THR A 169 24.87 0.48 3.51
CA THR A 169 25.54 1.17 2.40
C THR A 169 24.48 1.83 1.50
N GLY A 170 24.91 2.79 0.68
CA GLY A 170 24.05 3.45 -0.31
C GLY A 170 23.11 4.51 0.28
N PHE A 171 21.98 4.72 -0.39
CA PHE A 171 20.96 5.70 -0.03
C PHE A 171 19.55 5.11 -0.12
N ALA A 172 18.57 5.79 0.49
CA ALA A 172 17.16 5.43 0.39
C ALA A 172 16.26 6.67 0.44
N TYR A 173 15.14 6.60 -0.27
CA TYR A 173 14.07 7.60 -0.22
C TYR A 173 13.29 7.50 1.10
N ALA A 174 12.87 8.64 1.63
CA ALA A 174 12.12 8.74 2.87
C ALA A 174 10.87 7.84 2.87
N LYS A 175 10.16 7.75 1.74
CA LYS A 175 8.95 6.91 1.58
C LYS A 175 9.15 5.42 1.89
N VAL A 176 10.37 4.89 1.73
CA VAL A 176 10.67 3.47 1.99
C VAL A 176 11.39 3.24 3.33
N ILE A 177 11.73 4.29 4.07
CA ILE A 177 12.46 4.17 5.34
C ILE A 177 11.48 4.06 6.51
N LYS A 178 11.63 3.01 7.32
CA LYS A 178 10.97 2.88 8.64
C LYS A 178 11.77 3.61 9.73
N ARG A 179 13.11 3.49 9.69
CA ARG A 179 14.00 4.12 10.67
C ARG A 179 15.39 4.43 10.13
N VAL A 180 15.91 5.61 10.45
CA VAL A 180 17.29 6.04 10.28
C VAL A 180 18.04 5.82 11.59
N TYR A 181 19.24 5.25 11.52
CA TYR A 181 20.13 5.07 12.65
C TYR A 181 21.39 5.91 12.46
N GLY A 182 21.68 6.75 13.44
CA GLY A 182 22.86 7.61 13.47
C GLY A 182 23.67 7.42 14.74
N ARG A 183 24.96 7.77 14.68
CA ARG A 183 25.81 7.97 15.86
C ARG A 183 25.94 9.45 16.13
N LEU A 184 25.78 9.85 17.38
CA LEU A 184 26.03 11.23 17.80
C LEU A 184 27.48 11.59 17.50
N LEU A 185 27.69 12.77 16.93
CA LEU A 185 29.02 13.32 16.71
C LEU A 185 29.39 14.27 17.85
N PRO A 186 30.68 14.35 18.22
CA PRO A 186 31.17 15.34 19.18
C PRO A 186 30.80 16.78 18.78
N ARG A 187 30.60 17.66 19.76
CA ARG A 187 30.27 19.09 19.51
C ARG A 187 31.30 19.82 18.65
N ASN A 188 32.56 19.42 18.72
CA ASN A 188 33.67 20.00 17.95
C ASN A 188 33.87 19.33 16.57
N ASP A 189 32.99 18.41 16.17
CA ASP A 189 33.07 17.75 14.87
C ASP A 189 32.87 18.76 13.72
N LYS A 190 33.86 18.79 12.81
CA LYS A 190 33.95 19.73 11.69
C LYS A 190 33.25 19.24 10.42
N SER A 191 32.60 18.08 10.46
CA SER A 191 31.87 17.56 9.30
C SER A 191 30.80 18.55 8.86
N LYS A 192 30.70 18.72 7.54
CA LYS A 192 29.67 19.56 6.91
C LYS A 192 28.30 18.90 7.12
N VAL A 193 27.38 19.62 7.76
CA VAL A 193 25.98 19.21 7.90
C VAL A 193 25.33 19.29 6.51
N LYS A 194 24.69 18.20 6.09
CA LYS A 194 23.95 18.15 4.82
C LYS A 194 22.54 18.71 4.94
N TYR A 195 21.89 18.48 6.07
CA TYR A 195 20.52 18.91 6.34
C TYR A 195 20.28 19.01 7.85
N ASP A 196 19.42 19.94 8.23
CA ASP A 196 18.88 20.08 9.59
C ASP A 196 17.46 19.51 9.61
N LEU A 197 17.21 18.57 10.53
CA LEU A 197 15.93 17.89 10.66
C LEU A 197 15.05 18.45 11.78
N SER A 198 15.48 19.53 12.45
CA SER A 198 14.82 20.07 13.64
C SER A 198 13.34 20.41 13.41
N GLU A 199 13.03 21.07 12.28
CA GLU A 199 11.66 21.47 11.93
C GLU A 199 10.73 20.29 11.60
N TYR A 200 11.30 19.13 11.23
CA TYR A 200 10.53 17.94 10.89
C TYR A 200 10.19 17.07 12.11
N VAL A 201 10.69 17.40 13.31
CA VAL A 201 10.47 16.60 14.52
C VAL A 201 9.06 16.80 15.06
N ILE A 202 8.28 15.72 15.08
CA ILE A 202 6.93 15.70 15.67
C ILE A 202 6.91 15.12 17.10
N LYS A 203 7.91 14.31 17.47
CA LYS A 203 8.01 13.70 18.80
C LYS A 203 9.46 13.33 19.11
N THR A 204 9.85 13.51 20.37
CA THR A 204 11.14 13.06 20.91
C THR A 204 10.91 12.12 22.08
N THR A 205 11.76 11.11 22.22
CA THR A 205 11.77 10.16 23.33
C THR A 205 13.21 9.74 23.60
N ILE A 206 13.61 9.74 24.87
CA ILE A 206 14.93 9.28 25.29
C ILE A 206 14.78 7.84 25.79
N LYS A 207 15.66 6.95 25.35
CA LYS A 207 15.72 5.56 25.83
C LYS A 207 17.12 5.25 26.34
N GLU A 208 17.20 4.78 27.57
CA GLU A 208 18.44 4.24 28.15
C GLU A 208 18.51 2.74 27.84
N LYS A 209 19.71 2.21 27.57
CA LYS A 209 19.91 0.76 27.52
C LYS A 209 20.11 0.25 28.94
N ASP A 210 19.10 -0.45 29.45
CA ASP A 210 19.28 -1.30 30.63
C ASP A 210 20.09 -2.54 30.22
N TYR A 211 21.32 -2.63 30.71
CA TYR A 211 22.09 -3.87 30.67
C TYR A 211 21.62 -4.73 31.86
N ASN A 212 20.56 -5.52 31.65
CA ASN A 212 20.30 -6.70 32.48
C ASN A 212 21.00 -7.92 31.89
#